data_AF-A0A4P5YH73-F1
#
_entry.id   AF-A0A4P5YH73-F1
#
_cell.length_a   1.000
_cell.length_b   1.000
_cell.length_c   1.000
_cell.angle_alpha   90.00
_cell.angle_beta   90.00
_cell.angle_gamma   90.00
#
_symmetry.space_group_name_H-M   'P 1'
#
loop_
_entity.id
_entity.type
_entity.pdbx_description
1 polymer ?
#
loop_
_entity_poly.entity_id
_entity_poly.type
_entity_poly.pdbx_seq_one_letter_code
_entity_poly.pdbx_strand_id
1 'polypeptide(L)'
;MDAPLVAMLAVCVALALFALALGIGTWLVRRFALVGDALPEGPHFEPPALPVLSAQGASARAAWRRRLWTVGQAARETMRFAMSCRDDAARAEGHPPAAAVAEHAATALLAAQTAEREMRAAFAAAIGHEPVLLLAETTVAAHRATAAAAAAASAALTAELPDPAASRRKWLLIVMAIAIVLYAMLFFAW
;
A
#
# COMPACT_ATOMS: atom_id res chain seq x y z
N MET A 1 -16.83 -53.35 4.99
CA MET A 1 -17.06 -52.03 4.38
C MET A 1 -16.48 -52.08 3.00
N ASP A 2 -17.30 -51.82 1.97
CA ASP A 2 -16.88 -52.00 0.59
C ASP A 2 -15.83 -50.96 0.23
N ALA A 3 -14.62 -51.44 -0.11
CA ALA A 3 -13.50 -50.62 -0.56
C ALA A 3 -13.85 -49.46 -1.53
N PRO A 4 -14.79 -49.60 -2.50
CA PRO A 4 -15.18 -48.48 -3.36
C PRO A 4 -15.84 -47.30 -2.61
N LEU A 5 -16.58 -47.58 -1.52
CA LEU A 5 -17.30 -46.56 -0.76
C LEU A 5 -16.32 -45.69 0.05
N VAL A 6 -15.27 -46.32 0.59
CA VAL A 6 -14.19 -45.63 1.32
C VAL A 6 -13.38 -44.75 0.38
N ALA A 7 -13.02 -45.26 -0.81
CA ALA A 7 -12.29 -44.49 -1.81
C ALA A 7 -13.10 -43.28 -2.30
N MET A 8 -14.39 -43.45 -2.56
CA MET A 8 -15.26 -42.35 -2.99
C MET A 8 -15.38 -41.27 -1.91
N LEU A 9 -15.53 -41.68 -0.64
CA LEU A 9 -15.61 -40.75 0.48
C LEU A 9 -14.30 -39.97 0.67
N ALA A 10 -13.14 -40.63 0.54
CA ALA A 10 -11.84 -39.99 0.59
C ALA A 10 -11.66 -38.92 -0.50
N VAL A 11 -12.09 -39.21 -1.74
CA VAL A 11 -12.04 -38.25 -2.86
C VAL A 11 -12.96 -37.05 -2.59
N CYS A 12 -14.17 -37.28 -2.10
CA CYS A 12 -15.09 -36.20 -1.74
C CYS A 12 -14.52 -35.29 -0.64
N VAL A 13 -13.91 -35.86 0.39
CA VAL A 13 -13.27 -35.10 1.48
C VAL A 13 -12.08 -34.29 0.95
N ALA A 14 -11.24 -34.88 0.10
CA ALA A 14 -10.11 -34.18 -0.50
C ALA A 14 -10.55 -32.98 -1.36
N LEU A 15 -11.60 -33.15 -2.16
CA LEU A 15 -12.18 -32.07 -2.97
C LEU A 15 -12.79 -30.95 -2.10
N ALA A 16 -13.50 -31.31 -1.04
CA ALA A 16 -14.07 -30.34 -0.11
C ALA A 16 -12.98 -29.52 0.59
N LEU A 17 -11.89 -30.15 1.02
CA LEU A 17 -10.74 -29.48 1.61
C LEU A 17 -10.01 -28.59 0.62
N PHE A 18 -9.85 -29.03 -0.63
CA PHE A 18 -9.25 -28.22 -1.68
C PHE A 18 -10.09 -26.97 -1.99
N ALA A 19 -11.42 -27.12 -2.07
CA ALA A 19 -12.33 -25.99 -2.24
C ALA A 19 -12.28 -25.02 -1.05
N LEU A 20 -12.19 -25.53 0.18
CA LEU A 20 -12.03 -24.73 1.38
C LEU A 20 -10.70 -23.95 1.36
N ALA A 21 -9.60 -24.61 0.98
CA ALA A 21 -8.28 -23.98 0.86
C ALA A 21 -8.27 -22.86 -0.20
N LEU A 22 -8.92 -23.08 -1.35
CA LEU A 22 -9.11 -22.04 -2.37
C LEU A 22 -9.98 -20.89 -1.85
N GLY A 23 -11.06 -21.19 -1.13
CA GLY A 23 -11.93 -20.17 -0.53
C GLY A 23 -11.21 -19.32 0.50
N ILE A 24 -10.43 -19.95 1.37
CA ILE A 24 -9.61 -19.26 2.38
C ILE A 24 -8.50 -18.46 1.70
N GLY A 25 -7.80 -19.02 0.71
CA GLY A 25 -6.76 -18.34 -0.04
C GLY A 25 -7.27 -17.11 -0.78
N THR A 26 -8.40 -17.24 -1.49
CA THR A 26 -9.05 -16.11 -2.19
C THR A 26 -9.60 -15.07 -1.22
N TRP A 27 -10.14 -15.49 -0.08
CA TRP A 27 -10.58 -14.57 0.97
C TRP A 27 -9.41 -13.81 1.60
N LEU A 28 -8.30 -14.50 1.91
CA LEU A 28 -7.07 -13.87 2.40
C LEU A 28 -6.53 -12.88 1.36
N VAL A 29 -6.38 -13.29 0.09
CA VAL A 29 -5.93 -12.38 -0.96
C VAL A 29 -6.86 -11.18 -1.07
N ARG A 30 -8.19 -11.35 -1.06
CA ARG A 30 -9.13 -10.21 -1.05
C ARG A 30 -8.99 -9.32 0.18
N ARG A 31 -8.75 -9.91 1.35
CA ARG A 31 -8.62 -9.19 2.61
C ARG A 31 -7.29 -8.44 2.72
N PHE A 32 -6.22 -8.97 2.14
CA PHE A 32 -4.87 -8.43 2.19
C PHE A 32 -4.45 -7.63 0.95
N ALA A 33 -5.06 -7.85 -0.22
CA ALA A 33 -4.74 -7.16 -1.48
C ALA A 33 -5.41 -5.78 -1.64
N LEU A 34 -6.07 -5.22 -0.62
CA LEU A 34 -6.77 -3.94 -0.73
C LEU A 34 -6.43 -2.94 0.38
N VAL A 35 -5.14 -2.86 0.72
CA VAL A 35 -4.55 -1.63 1.28
C VAL A 35 -3.55 -1.00 0.31
N GLY A 36 -3.17 -1.68 -0.79
CA GLY A 36 -2.10 -1.22 -1.69
C GLY A 36 -2.41 -1.19 -3.20
N ASP A 37 -3.25 -2.09 -3.73
CA ASP A 37 -3.37 -2.30 -5.19
C ASP A 37 -4.70 -1.92 -5.84
N ALA A 38 -5.66 -1.41 -5.07
CA ALA A 38 -6.63 -0.47 -5.62
C ALA A 38 -5.98 0.91 -5.65
N LEU A 39 -5.03 1.12 -6.56
CA LEU A 39 -5.06 2.39 -7.25
C LEU A 39 -6.49 2.54 -7.73
N PRO A 40 -7.22 3.62 -7.38
CA PRO A 40 -8.40 3.93 -8.15
C PRO A 40 -7.87 3.99 -9.59
N GLU A 41 -8.25 3.02 -10.41
CA GLU A 41 -8.55 3.32 -11.81
C GLU A 41 -9.69 4.33 -11.71
N GLY A 42 -9.34 5.57 -11.36
CA GLY A 42 -10.18 6.71 -11.55
C GLY A 42 -10.66 6.64 -12.99
N PRO A 43 -11.88 7.11 -13.26
CA PRO A 43 -12.51 7.01 -14.57
C PRO A 43 -11.43 7.25 -15.61
N HIS A 44 -11.21 6.30 -16.52
CA HIS A 44 -10.30 6.45 -17.65
C HIS A 44 -10.54 7.86 -18.18
N PHE A 45 -9.67 8.80 -17.75
CA PHE A 45 -9.81 10.19 -18.10
C PHE A 45 -9.11 10.23 -19.43
N GLU A 46 -9.79 9.64 -20.41
CA GLU A 46 -9.44 9.77 -21.79
C GLU A 46 -9.43 11.28 -22.02
N PRO A 47 -8.24 11.87 -22.21
CA PRO A 47 -8.15 13.32 -22.32
C PRO A 47 -9.06 13.73 -23.49
N PRO A 48 -9.85 14.81 -23.35
CA PRO A 48 -10.74 15.26 -24.41
C PRO A 48 -9.97 15.33 -25.72
N ALA A 49 -10.59 14.82 -26.80
CA ALA A 49 -9.98 14.73 -28.12
C ALA A 49 -9.30 16.06 -28.47
N LEU A 50 -7.99 16.00 -28.67
CA LEU A 50 -7.17 17.19 -28.78
C LEU A 50 -7.44 17.90 -30.11
N PRO A 51 -7.55 19.25 -30.13
CA PRO A 51 -7.41 19.99 -31.37
C PRO A 51 -6.06 19.68 -31.99
N VAL A 52 -6.05 19.48 -33.31
CA VAL A 52 -4.84 19.17 -34.10
C VAL A 52 -3.84 20.31 -33.91
N LEU A 53 -2.75 20.04 -33.20
CA LEU A 53 -1.74 21.03 -32.81
C LEU A 53 -0.42 20.71 -33.50
N SER A 54 0.39 21.74 -33.75
CA SER A 54 1.72 21.61 -34.34
C SER A 54 2.63 20.69 -33.53
N ALA A 55 3.63 20.08 -34.17
CA ALA A 55 4.57 19.15 -33.53
C ALA A 55 5.27 19.75 -32.28
N GLN A 56 5.54 21.06 -32.28
CA GLN A 56 6.06 21.79 -31.12
C GLN A 56 5.06 21.87 -29.95
N GLY A 57 3.76 22.05 -30.23
CA GLY A 57 2.72 22.03 -29.20
C GLY A 57 2.48 20.63 -28.61
N ALA A 58 2.82 19.56 -29.34
CA ALA A 58 2.76 18.19 -28.83
C ALA A 58 3.93 17.85 -27.89
N SER A 59 5.16 18.25 -28.24
CA SER A 59 6.34 17.99 -27.40
C SER A 59 6.31 18.76 -26.08
N ALA A 60 5.89 20.03 -26.09
CA ALA A 60 5.73 20.83 -24.87
C ALA A 60 4.70 20.22 -23.91
N ARG A 61 3.58 19.70 -24.43
CA ARG A 61 2.57 19.00 -23.61
C ARG A 61 3.06 17.66 -23.07
N ALA A 62 3.83 16.90 -23.85
CA ALA A 62 4.43 15.66 -23.38
C ALA A 62 5.41 15.92 -22.22
N ALA A 63 6.24 16.96 -22.33
CA ALA A 63 7.15 17.39 -21.26
C ALA A 63 6.38 17.81 -20.00
N TRP A 64 5.34 18.63 -20.15
CA TRP A 64 4.48 19.06 -19.04
C TRP A 64 3.80 17.88 -18.33
N ARG A 65 3.25 16.92 -19.09
CA ARG A 65 2.64 15.70 -18.51
C ARG A 65 3.64 14.85 -17.72
N ARG A 66 4.88 14.71 -18.20
CA ARG A 66 5.94 13.98 -17.48
C ARG A 66 6.26 14.65 -16.15
N ARG A 67 6.36 15.98 -16.14
CA ARG A 67 6.62 16.76 -14.93
C ARG A 67 5.49 16.63 -13.91
N LEU A 68 4.24 16.76 -14.34
CA LEU A 68 3.09 16.49 -13.47
C LEU A 68 3.09 15.07 -12.91
N TRP A 69 3.44 14.07 -13.73
CA TRP A 69 3.55 12.70 -13.27
C TRP A 69 4.62 12.58 -12.18
N THR A 70 5.77 13.24 -12.31
CA THR A 70 6.81 13.23 -11.28
C THR A 70 6.36 13.91 -9.98
N VAL A 71 5.64 15.04 -10.05
CA VAL A 71 5.03 15.68 -8.87
C VAL A 71 4.04 14.72 -8.19
N GLY A 72 3.18 14.06 -8.99
CA GLY A 72 2.23 13.09 -8.47
C GLY A 72 2.88 11.84 -7.84
N GLN A 73 4.04 11.41 -8.32
CA GLN A 73 4.80 10.35 -7.64
C GLN A 73 5.39 10.83 -6.32
N ALA A 74 6.00 12.02 -6.30
CA ALA A 74 6.57 12.59 -5.07
C ALA A 74 5.50 12.83 -3.98
N ALA A 75 4.29 13.23 -4.37
CA ALA A 75 3.13 13.37 -3.48
C ALA A 75 2.63 12.01 -2.92
N ARG A 76 2.71 10.94 -3.72
CA ARG A 76 2.38 9.58 -3.26
C ARG A 76 3.45 9.02 -2.31
N GLU A 77 4.72 9.29 -2.59
CA GLU A 77 5.84 8.91 -1.71
C GLU A 77 5.75 9.59 -0.34
N THR A 78 5.45 10.90 -0.30
CA THR A 78 5.16 11.63 0.95
C THR A 78 4.07 10.96 1.76
N MET A 79 2.96 10.59 1.12
CA MET A 79 1.86 9.90 1.80
C MET A 79 2.28 8.52 2.35
N ARG A 80 3.11 7.77 1.63
CA ARG A 80 3.65 6.49 2.12
C ARG A 80 4.52 6.69 3.37
N PHE A 81 5.38 7.70 3.39
CA PHE A 81 6.17 8.03 4.58
C PHE A 81 5.28 8.41 5.76
N ALA A 82 4.23 9.22 5.54
CA ALA A 82 3.27 9.59 6.58
C ALA A 82 2.53 8.37 7.16
N MET A 83 2.12 7.43 6.30
CA MET A 83 1.50 6.17 6.75
C MET A 83 2.48 5.32 7.56
N SER A 84 3.73 5.20 7.12
CA SER A 84 4.77 4.50 7.89
C SER A 84 4.96 5.10 9.28
N CYS A 85 5.04 6.43 9.39
CA CYS A 85 5.16 7.09 10.69
C CYS A 85 3.94 6.84 11.60
N ARG A 86 2.74 6.79 11.00
CA ARG A 86 1.50 6.50 11.74
C ARG A 86 1.49 5.07 12.27
N ASP A 87 1.94 4.11 11.49
CA ASP A 87 2.08 2.72 11.91
C ASP A 87 3.13 2.58 13.02
N ASP A 88 4.24 3.30 12.92
CA ASP A 88 5.25 3.39 13.98
C ASP A 88 4.68 4.02 15.26
N ALA A 89 3.86 5.07 15.15
CA ALA A 89 3.21 5.69 16.30
C ALA A 89 2.23 4.75 17.00
N ALA A 90 1.46 3.98 16.23
CA ALA A 90 0.59 2.94 16.77
C ALA A 90 1.39 1.82 17.44
N ARG A 91 2.55 1.44 16.88
CA ARG A 91 3.44 0.44 17.49
C ARG A 91 4.08 0.96 18.78
N ALA A 92 4.41 2.25 18.84
CA ALA A 92 5.01 2.89 20.00
C ALA A 92 4.00 3.19 21.12
N GLU A 93 2.70 3.02 20.89
CA GLU A 93 1.67 3.27 21.89
C GLU A 93 1.93 2.47 23.18
N GLY A 94 1.97 3.15 24.32
CA GLY A 94 2.30 2.53 25.61
C GLY A 94 3.80 2.32 25.87
N HIS A 95 4.68 2.74 24.95
CA HIS A 95 6.13 2.67 25.12
C HIS A 95 6.75 4.08 25.29
N PRO A 96 7.95 4.19 25.91
CA PRO A 96 8.61 5.48 26.14
C PRO A 96 8.77 6.41 24.91
N PRO A 97 9.03 5.92 23.68
CA PRO A 97 9.17 6.80 22.52
C PRO A 97 7.82 7.27 21.92
N ALA A 98 6.66 6.90 22.50
CA ALA A 98 5.34 7.19 21.93
C ALA A 98 5.14 8.67 21.53
N ALA A 99 5.53 9.60 22.41
CA ALA A 99 5.33 11.04 22.17
C ALA A 99 6.17 11.55 20.99
N ALA A 100 7.45 11.18 20.93
CA ALA A 100 8.35 11.58 19.85
C ALA A 100 7.94 10.98 18.51
N VAL A 101 7.53 9.71 18.49
CA VAL A 101 7.05 9.05 17.27
C VAL A 101 5.73 9.67 16.80
N ALA A 102 4.83 10.03 17.71
CA ALA A 102 3.58 10.74 17.37
C ALA A 102 3.85 12.13 16.76
N GLU A 103 4.85 12.86 17.24
CA GLU A 103 5.26 14.15 16.66
C GLU A 103 5.81 13.99 15.24
N HIS A 104 6.66 12.98 15.01
CA HIS A 104 7.13 12.65 13.66
C HIS A 104 5.98 12.24 12.73
N ALA A 105 5.00 11.47 13.23
CA ALA A 105 3.81 11.12 12.47
C ALA A 105 2.95 12.33 12.11
N ALA A 106 2.74 13.27 13.04
CA ALA A 106 2.04 14.52 12.77
C ALA A 106 2.77 15.38 11.72
N THR A 107 4.10 15.47 11.83
CA THR A 107 4.95 16.21 10.88
C THR A 107 4.86 15.62 9.47
N ALA A 108 4.99 14.30 9.34
CA ALA A 108 4.89 13.61 8.06
C ALA A 108 3.47 13.72 7.46
N LEU A 109 2.43 13.63 8.29
CA LEU A 109 1.04 13.80 7.85
C LEU A 109 0.76 15.21 7.32
N LEU A 110 1.26 16.24 8.02
CA LEU A 110 1.13 17.62 7.57
C LEU A 110 1.84 17.83 6.23
N ALA A 111 3.06 17.31 6.07
CA ALA A 111 3.80 17.35 4.81
C ALA A 111 3.09 16.61 3.67
N ALA A 112 2.43 15.48 3.95
CA ALA A 112 1.65 14.75 2.95
C ALA A 112 0.39 15.53 2.52
N GLN A 113 -0.33 16.13 3.48
CA GLN A 113 -1.52 16.93 3.19
C GLN A 113 -1.18 18.18 2.37
N THR A 114 -0.07 18.86 2.65
CA THR A 114 0.38 20.00 1.85
C THR A 114 0.83 19.56 0.47
N ALA A 115 1.63 18.49 0.37
CA ALA A 115 2.04 17.93 -0.92
C ALA A 115 0.85 17.53 -1.82
N GLU A 116 -0.20 16.95 -1.24
CA GLU A 116 -1.42 16.60 -1.96
C GLU A 116 -2.17 17.83 -2.48
N ARG A 117 -2.25 18.91 -1.67
CA ARG A 117 -2.88 20.18 -2.09
C ARG A 117 -2.11 20.83 -3.24
N GLU A 118 -0.79 20.91 -3.13
CA GLU A 118 0.08 21.47 -4.19
C GLU A 118 0.00 20.64 -5.48
N MET A 119 -0.01 19.31 -5.35
CA MET A 119 -0.22 18.40 -6.47
C MET A 119 -1.58 18.67 -7.15
N ARG A 120 -2.67 18.75 -6.38
CA ARG A 120 -4.01 19.05 -6.93
C ARG A 120 -4.05 20.42 -7.62
N ALA A 121 -3.42 21.43 -7.04
CA ALA A 121 -3.31 22.75 -7.65
C ALA A 121 -2.54 22.70 -8.98
N ALA A 122 -1.45 21.92 -9.06
CA ALA A 122 -0.70 21.71 -10.29
C ALA A 122 -1.51 20.96 -11.36
N PHE A 123 -2.33 19.98 -10.99
CA PHE A 123 -3.22 19.28 -11.92
C PHE A 123 -4.39 20.15 -12.40
N ALA A 124 -4.88 21.06 -11.56
CA ALA A 124 -5.95 21.99 -11.91
C ALA A 124 -5.45 23.16 -12.79
N ALA A 125 -4.16 23.48 -12.74
CA ALA A 125 -3.57 24.50 -13.59
C ALA A 125 -3.66 24.10 -15.08
N ALA A 126 -4.15 25.02 -15.91
CA ALA A 126 -4.18 24.84 -17.35
C ALA A 126 -2.77 24.63 -17.92
N ILE A 127 -2.69 23.87 -19.01
CA ILE A 127 -1.43 23.69 -19.77
C ILE A 127 -0.84 25.06 -20.09
N GLY A 128 0.38 25.31 -19.61
CA GLY A 128 1.09 26.58 -19.81
C GLY A 128 1.21 27.46 -18.56
N HIS A 129 0.56 27.12 -17.44
CA HIS A 129 0.82 27.77 -16.15
C HIS A 129 2.09 27.22 -15.47
N GLU A 130 3.21 27.42 -16.15
CA GLU A 130 4.55 27.01 -15.74
C GLU A 130 4.95 27.40 -14.30
N PRO A 131 4.64 28.61 -13.77
CA PRO A 131 5.04 28.96 -12.41
C PRO A 131 4.36 28.09 -11.34
N VAL A 132 3.13 27.63 -11.58
CA VAL A 132 2.40 26.77 -10.63
C VAL A 132 3.03 25.38 -10.59
N LEU A 133 3.38 24.83 -11.76
CA LEU A 133 4.03 23.52 -11.84
C LEU A 133 5.42 23.55 -11.18
N LEU A 134 6.21 24.59 -11.42
CA LEU A 134 7.54 24.74 -10.84
C LEU A 134 7.50 24.94 -9.32
N LEU A 135 6.51 25.70 -8.83
CA LEU A 135 6.24 25.82 -7.39
C LEU A 135 5.85 24.46 -6.80
N ALA A 136 4.97 23.70 -7.45
CA ALA A 136 4.56 22.38 -6.98
C ALA A 136 5.72 21.39 -6.94
N GLU A 137 6.60 21.39 -7.94
CA GLU A 137 7.80 20.53 -7.96
C GLU A 137 8.72 20.80 -6.76
N THR A 138 9.01 22.07 -6.49
CA THR A 138 9.93 22.46 -5.41
C THR A 138 9.31 22.20 -4.03
N THR A 139 8.05 22.57 -3.83
CA THR A 139 7.33 22.40 -2.56
C THR A 139 7.05 20.93 -2.24
N VAL A 140 6.57 20.15 -3.21
CA VAL A 140 6.32 18.71 -3.01
C VAL A 140 7.65 17.97 -2.76
N ALA A 141 8.73 18.33 -3.45
CA ALA A 141 10.05 17.74 -3.17
C ALA A 141 10.55 18.07 -1.76
N ALA A 142 10.35 19.31 -1.28
CA ALA A 142 10.70 19.70 0.08
C ALA A 142 9.89 18.93 1.13
N HIS A 143 8.56 18.86 0.95
CA HIS A 143 7.69 18.07 1.82
C HIS A 143 8.04 16.58 1.83
N ARG A 144 8.48 16.03 0.68
CA ARG A 144 8.99 14.66 0.60
C ARG A 144 10.24 14.46 1.44
N ALA A 145 11.19 15.38 1.39
CA ALA A 145 12.38 15.31 2.24
C ALA A 145 12.01 15.37 3.73
N THR A 146 11.09 16.27 4.12
CA THR A 146 10.60 16.37 5.50
C THR A 146 9.92 15.08 5.98
N ALA A 147 9.01 14.52 5.17
CA ALA A 147 8.30 13.29 5.52
C ALA A 147 9.26 12.08 5.59
N ALA A 148 10.24 11.99 4.68
CA ALA A 148 11.25 10.94 4.69
C ALA A 148 12.15 11.03 5.94
N ALA A 149 12.55 12.24 6.33
CA ALA A 149 13.34 12.46 7.55
C ALA A 149 12.55 12.07 8.80
N ALA A 150 11.27 12.45 8.88
CA ALA A 150 10.38 12.05 9.97
C ALA A 150 10.19 10.52 10.03
N ALA A 151 10.04 9.85 8.89
CA ALA A 151 9.93 8.40 8.82
C ALA A 151 11.23 7.69 9.22
N ALA A 152 12.39 8.23 8.87
CA ALA A 152 13.66 7.69 9.32
C ALA A 152 13.83 7.84 10.85
N ALA A 153 13.41 8.98 11.42
CA ALA A 153 13.43 9.21 12.86
C ALA A 153 12.44 8.31 13.62
N SER A 154 11.21 8.15 13.11
CA SER A 154 10.22 7.24 13.71
C SER A 154 10.70 5.79 13.68
N ALA A 155 11.29 5.35 12.57
CA ALA A 155 11.84 4.01 12.43
C ALA A 155 13.00 3.76 13.40
N ALA A 156 13.88 4.74 13.58
CA ALA A 156 14.98 4.63 14.54
C ALA A 156 14.48 4.48 15.98
N LEU A 157 13.46 5.24 16.37
CA LEU A 157 12.85 5.18 17.70
C LEU A 157 12.03 3.90 17.96
N THR A 158 11.52 3.27 16.89
CA THR A 158 10.71 2.05 16.99
C THR A 158 11.48 0.77 16.65
N ALA A 159 12.78 0.86 16.36
CA ALA A 159 13.61 -0.26 15.94
C ALA A 159 13.66 -1.41 16.98
N GLU A 160 13.61 -1.07 18.27
CA GLU A 160 13.67 -2.05 19.37
C GLU A 160 12.28 -2.54 19.82
N LEU A 161 11.21 -1.98 19.26
CA LEU A 161 9.85 -2.38 19.62
C LEU A 161 9.48 -3.71 18.98
N PRO A 162 8.68 -4.54 19.66
CA PRO A 162 8.22 -5.80 19.10
C PRO A 162 7.40 -5.55 17.82
N ASP A 163 7.83 -6.15 16.71
CA ASP A 163 7.12 -6.01 15.45
C ASP A 163 5.78 -6.78 15.49
N PRO A 164 4.63 -6.09 15.41
CA PRO A 164 3.32 -6.74 15.37
C PRO A 164 3.16 -7.59 14.10
N ALA A 165 3.87 -7.28 13.01
CA ALA A 165 3.84 -8.09 11.79
C ALA A 165 4.59 -9.40 11.97
N ALA A 166 5.75 -9.40 12.64
CA ALA A 166 6.44 -10.62 13.04
C ALA A 166 5.56 -11.51 13.94
N SER A 167 4.84 -10.89 14.88
CA SER A 167 3.90 -11.59 15.77
C SER A 167 2.75 -12.25 15.01
N ARG A 168 2.14 -11.51 14.06
CA ARG A 168 1.09 -12.06 13.16
C ARG A 168 1.61 -13.15 12.23
N ARG A 169 2.83 -13.01 11.66
CA ARG A 169 3.45 -14.05 10.82
C ARG A 169 3.71 -15.33 11.61
N LYS A 170 4.24 -15.21 12.84
CA LYS A 170 4.41 -16.36 13.74
C LYS A 170 3.07 -17.05 14.02
N TRP A 171 2.03 -16.27 14.30
CA TRP A 171 0.69 -16.83 14.54
C TRP A 171 0.12 -17.54 13.30
N LEU A 172 0.25 -16.94 12.11
CA LEU A 172 -0.15 -17.58 10.84
C LEU A 172 0.61 -18.88 10.58
N LEU A 173 1.92 -18.91 10.84
CA LEU A 173 2.73 -20.13 10.71
C LEU A 173 2.28 -21.22 11.67
N ILE A 174 1.94 -20.87 12.92
CA ILE A 174 1.40 -21.81 13.90
C ILE A 174 0.07 -22.39 13.43
N VAL A 175 -0.85 -21.54 12.96
CA VAL A 175 -2.16 -21.98 12.45
C VAL A 175 -2.00 -22.89 11.23
N MET A 176 -1.08 -22.56 10.31
CA MET A 176 -0.79 -23.38 9.14
C MET A 176 -0.19 -24.73 9.53
N ALA A 177 0.74 -24.76 10.48
CA ALA A 177 1.32 -26.00 10.99
C ALA A 177 0.27 -26.92 11.64
N ILE A 178 -0.64 -26.35 12.45
CA ILE A 178 -1.75 -27.10 13.05
C ILE A 178 -2.66 -27.69 11.97
N ALA A 179 -2.99 -26.91 10.92
CA ALA A 179 -3.81 -27.39 9.81
C ALA A 179 -3.15 -28.56 9.06
N ILE A 180 -1.82 -28.49 8.83
CA ILE A 180 -1.06 -29.57 8.19
C ILE A 180 -1.04 -30.84 9.05
N VAL A 181 -0.83 -30.70 10.37
CA VAL A 181 -0.82 -31.85 11.29
C VAL A 181 -2.20 -32.51 11.38
N LEU A 182 -3.27 -31.71 11.49
CA LEU A 182 -4.64 -32.23 11.47
C LEU A 182 -4.97 -32.95 10.16
N TYR A 183 -4.53 -32.39 9.03
CA TYR A 183 -4.67 -33.04 7.73
C TYR A 183 -3.92 -34.38 7.67
N ALA A 184 -2.67 -34.41 8.11
CA ALA A 184 -1.87 -35.62 8.15
C ALA A 184 -2.51 -36.69 9.05
N MET A 185 -2.99 -36.31 10.24
CA MET A 185 -3.69 -37.24 11.13
C MET A 185 -4.96 -37.80 10.50
N LEU A 186 -5.77 -36.97 9.83
CA LEU A 186 -6.98 -37.43 9.12
C LEU A 186 -6.65 -38.41 7.98
N PHE A 187 -5.54 -38.20 7.28
CA PHE A 187 -5.15 -39.00 6.13
C PHE A 187 -4.44 -40.32 6.51
N PHE A 188 -3.68 -40.33 7.63
CA PHE A 188 -2.95 -41.51 8.11
C PHE A 188 -3.70 -42.34 9.18
N ALA A 189 -4.84 -41.87 9.67
CA ALA A 189 -5.70 -42.62 10.60
C ALA A 189 -6.69 -43.57 9.88
N TRP A 190 -6.64 -43.65 8.56
CA TRP A 190 -7.37 -44.61 7.71
C TRP A 190 -6.41 -45.64 7.11
#